data_AF-M1J533-F1
#
_entry.id   AF-M1J533-F1
#
_cell.length_a   1.000
_cell.length_b   1.000
_cell.length_c   1.000
_cell.angle_alpha   90.00
_cell.angle_beta   90.00
_cell.angle_gamma   90.00
#
_symmetry.space_group_name_H-M   'P 1'
#
loop_
_entity.id
_entity.type
_entity.pdbx_description
1 polymer ?
#
loop_
_entity_poly.entity_id
_entity_poly.type
_entity_poly.pdbx_seq_one_letter_code
_entity_poly.pdbx_strand_id
1 'polypeptide(L)' 'MGRTQPSFTRAVDAELAKLLRLSERIGYPCFREVIVEATKRVRDFQSALYDEVTDPQEIVFLAVISVLAEGACNGRLSR' A
#
# COMPACT_ATOMS: atom_id res chain seq x y z
N MET A 1 -12.60 -2.00 -16.26
CA MET A 1 -12.78 -2.75 -15.00
C MET A 1 -11.73 -3.84 -14.99
N GLY A 2 -10.67 -3.64 -14.19
CA GLY A 2 -9.48 -4.49 -14.21
C GLY A 2 -9.80 -5.91 -13.77
N ARG A 3 -9.31 -6.88 -14.54
CA ARG A 3 -9.25 -8.28 -14.15
C ARG A 3 -8.41 -8.31 -12.87
N THR A 4 -8.99 -8.67 -11.73
CA THR A 4 -8.24 -8.88 -10.49
C THR A 4 -8.54 -10.29 -10.04
N GLN A 5 -7.51 -11.04 -9.66
CA GLN A 5 -7.69 -12.39 -9.13
C GLN A 5 -8.23 -12.27 -7.69
N PRO A 6 -9.44 -12.77 -7.37
CA PRO A 6 -10.05 -12.54 -6.06
C PRO A 6 -9.22 -13.09 -4.89
N SER A 7 -8.47 -14.17 -5.09
CA SER A 7 -7.53 -14.73 -4.12
C SER A 7 -6.36 -13.79 -3.85
N PHE A 8 -5.80 -13.20 -4.91
CA PHE A 8 -4.69 -12.25 -4.83
C PHE A 8 -5.11 -10.96 -4.13
N THR A 9 -6.29 -10.42 -4.47
CA THR A 9 -6.83 -9.22 -3.80
C THR A 9 -6.98 -9.43 -2.31
N ARG A 10 -7.54 -10.58 -1.89
CA ARG A 10 -7.66 -10.91 -0.46
C ARG A 10 -6.31 -11.06 0.24
N ALA A 11 -5.30 -11.60 -0.44
CA ALA A 11 -3.95 -11.71 0.11
C ALA A 11 -3.34 -10.32 0.35
N VAL A 12 -3.50 -9.40 -0.61
CA VAL A 12 -3.06 -8.01 -0.47
C VAL A 12 -3.78 -7.31 0.68
N ASP A 13 -5.10 -7.48 0.80
CA ASP A 13 -5.89 -6.94 1.91
C ASP A 13 -5.38 -7.46 3.27
N ALA A 14 -4.99 -8.74 3.33
CA ALA A 14 -4.44 -9.34 4.53
C ALA A 14 -3.07 -8.74 4.91
N GLU A 15 -2.19 -8.46 3.94
CA GLU A 15 -0.92 -7.77 4.18
C GLU A 15 -1.13 -6.33 4.67
N LEU A 16 -2.05 -5.57 4.07
CA LEU A 16 -2.41 -4.23 4.55
C LEU A 16 -2.92 -4.27 6.01
N ALA A 17 -3.77 -5.24 6.33
CA ALA A 17 -4.29 -5.39 7.69
C ALA A 17 -3.17 -5.73 8.70
N LYS A 18 -2.14 -6.48 8.30
CA LYS A 18 -0.96 -6.70 9.15
C LYS A 18 -0.21 -5.39 9.42
N LEU A 19 0.01 -4.55 8.40
CA LEU A 19 0.67 -3.26 8.57
C LEU A 19 -0.14 -2.29 9.44
N LEU A 20 -1.47 -2.24 9.29
CA LEU A 20 -2.33 -1.43 10.15
C LEU A 20 -2.20 -1.85 11.62
N ARG A 21 -2.31 -3.14 11.93
CA ARG A 21 -2.10 -3.66 13.30
C ARG A 21 -0.71 -3.36 13.84
N LEU A 22 0.32 -3.43 12.99
CA LEU A 22 1.67 -3.07 13.38
C LEU A 22 1.76 -1.57 13.72
N SER A 23 1.17 -0.70 12.89
CA SER A 23 1.16 0.75 13.09
C SER A 23 0.51 1.16 14.41
N GLU A 24 -0.54 0.46 14.82
CA GLU A 24 -1.21 0.65 16.10
C GLU A 24 -0.31 0.25 17.28
N ARG A 25 0.39 -0.89 17.17
CA ARG A 25 1.29 -1.39 18.22
C ARG A 25 2.52 -0.52 18.44
N ILE A 26 3.09 0.01 17.36
CA ILE A 26 4.27 0.88 17.46
C ILE A 26 3.91 2.31 17.88
N GLY A 27 2.62 2.67 17.84
CA GLY A 27 2.14 3.98 18.26
C GLY A 27 2.67 5.15 17.42
N TYR A 28 2.89 4.94 16.11
CA TYR A 28 3.42 5.98 15.21
C TYR A 28 2.32 6.51 14.27
N PRO A 29 1.69 7.67 14.57
CA PRO A 29 0.52 8.16 13.83
C PRO A 29 0.80 8.40 12.34
N CYS A 30 1.96 8.98 12.01
CA CYS A 30 2.34 9.26 10.63
C CYS A 30 2.44 7.98 9.79
N PHE A 31 2.93 6.88 10.37
CA PHE A 31 2.99 5.60 9.67
C PHE A 31 1.59 5.03 9.39
N ARG A 32 0.68 5.15 10.35
CA ARG A 32 -0.73 4.77 10.15
C ARG A 32 -1.38 5.59 9.03
N GLU A 33 -1.14 6.90 9.00
CA GLU A 33 -1.65 7.77 7.93
C GLU A 33 -1.13 7.34 6.55
N VAL A 34 0.17 7.03 6.45
CA VAL A 34 0.77 6.52 5.21
C VAL A 34 0.11 5.21 4.76
N ILE A 35 -0.11 4.26 5.67
CA ILE A 35 -0.77 2.99 5.34
C ILE A 35 -2.23 3.20 4.91
N VAL A 36 -2.97 4.06 5.60
CA VAL A 36 -4.36 4.40 5.24
C VAL A 36 -4.41 5.00 3.83
N GLU A 37 -3.49 5.90 3.50
CA GLU A 37 -3.41 6.50 2.17
C GLU A 37 -2.99 5.46 1.11
N ALA A 38 -2.07 4.56 1.46
CA ALA A 38 -1.62 3.49 0.57
C ALA A 38 -2.77 2.56 0.15
N THR A 39 -3.75 2.31 1.04
CA THR A 39 -4.91 1.45 0.72
C THR A 39 -5.71 1.93 -0.50
N LYS A 40 -5.69 3.23 -0.78
CA LYS A 40 -6.39 3.83 -1.93
C LYS A 40 -5.69 3.54 -3.26
N ARG A 41 -4.39 3.24 -3.23
CA ARG A 41 -3.52 3.10 -4.42
C ARG A 41 -3.23 1.65 -4.78
N VAL A 42 -3.43 0.73 -3.84
CA VAL A 42 -3.18 -0.70 -4.00
C VAL A 42 -3.82 -1.27 -5.28
N ARG A 43 -5.07 -0.87 -5.57
CA ARG A 43 -5.78 -1.35 -6.76
C ARG A 43 -5.14 -0.91 -8.07
N ASP A 44 -4.50 0.26 -8.08
CA ASP A 44 -3.81 0.78 -9.26
C ASP A 44 -2.57 -0.08 -9.54
N PHE A 45 -1.79 -0.40 -8.51
CA PHE A 45 -0.64 -1.31 -8.62
C PHE A 45 -1.04 -2.74 -8.97
N GLN A 46 -2.11 -3.28 -8.37
CA GLN A 46 -2.65 -4.60 -8.74
C GLN A 46 -3.07 -4.67 -10.21
N SER A 47 -3.64 -3.59 -10.73
CA SER A 47 -4.06 -3.52 -12.12
C SER A 47 -2.86 -3.34 -13.06
N ALA A 48 -1.86 -2.55 -12.66
CA ALA A 48 -0.66 -2.30 -13.45
C ALA A 48 0.26 -3.53 -13.53
N LEU A 49 0.29 -4.37 -12.49
CA LEU A 49 1.12 -5.57 -12.39
C LEU A 49 0.34 -6.86 -12.65
N TYR A 50 -0.85 -6.77 -13.26
CA TYR A 50 -1.75 -7.92 -13.41
C TYR A 50 -1.13 -9.09 -14.20
N ASP A 51 -0.36 -8.78 -15.24
CA ASP A 51 0.30 -9.80 -16.08
C ASP A 51 1.69 -10.19 -15.54
N GLU A 52 2.15 -9.55 -14.46
CA GLU A 52 3.46 -9.79 -13.84
C GLU A 52 3.33 -10.76 -12.66
N VAL A 53 4.33 -11.63 -12.48
CA VAL A 53 4.41 -12.48 -11.28
C VAL A 53 4.84 -11.61 -10.11
N THR A 54 3.88 -11.18 -9.29
CA THR A 54 4.09 -10.27 -8.17
C THR A 54 3.59 -10.90 -6.87
N ASP A 55 4.28 -10.67 -5.76
CA ASP A 55 3.82 -11.07 -4.42
C ASP A 55 2.87 -10.02 -3.81
N PRO A 56 1.84 -10.41 -3.03
CA PRO A 56 0.98 -9.45 -2.34
C PRO A 56 1.72 -8.40 -1.50
N GLN A 57 2.85 -8.76 -0.88
CA GLN A 57 3.66 -7.82 -0.09
C GLN A 57 4.29 -6.72 -0.96
N GLU A 58 4.71 -7.08 -2.17
CA GLU A 58 5.32 -6.14 -3.11
C GLU A 58 4.33 -5.04 -3.51
N ILE A 59 3.08 -5.41 -3.81
CA ILE A 59 2.00 -4.44 -4.08
C ILE A 59 1.82 -3.47 -2.92
N VAL A 60 1.79 -3.99 -1.69
CA VAL A 60 1.60 -3.16 -0.50
C VAL A 60 2.78 -2.21 -0.30
N PHE A 61 4.01 -2.68 -0.48
CA PHE A 61 5.20 -1.84 -0.36
C PHE A 61 5.26 -0.78 -1.44
N LEU A 62 4.95 -1.10 -2.70
CA LEU A 62 4.86 -0.11 -3.77
C LEU A 62 3.81 0.96 -3.46
N ALA A 63 2.65 0.56 -2.94
CA ALA A 63 1.62 1.50 -2.52
C ALA A 63 2.12 2.45 -1.41
N VAL A 64 2.77 1.91 -0.37
CA VAL A 64 3.37 2.70 0.72
C VAL A 64 4.47 3.64 0.20
N ILE A 65 5.38 3.13 -0.62
CA ILE A 65 6.47 3.92 -1.23
C ILE A 65 5.89 5.06 -2.06
N SER A 66 4.82 4.83 -2.81
CA SER A 66 4.20 5.86 -3.65
C SER A 66 3.65 7.04 -2.82
N VAL A 67 3.08 6.76 -1.64
CA VAL A 67 2.60 7.79 -0.72
C VAL A 67 3.77 8.63 -0.19
N LEU A 68 4.85 7.96 0.21
CA LEU A 68 6.07 8.62 0.69
C LEU A 68 6.73 9.45 -0.42
N ALA A 69 6.86 8.88 -1.62
CA ALA A 69 7.43 9.57 -2.78
C ALA A 69 6.63 10.82 -3.14
N GLU A 70 5.29 10.75 -3.14
CA GLU A 70 4.45 11.92 -3.34
C GLU A 70 4.63 12.96 -2.22
N GLY A 71 4.74 12.50 -0.96
CA GLY A 71 5.04 13.38 0.17
C GLY A 71 6.38 14.10 0.01
N ALA A 72 7.40 13.42 -0.51
CA ALA A 72 8.72 14.00 -0.80
C ALA A 72 8.64 15.01 -1.96
N CYS A 73 8.01 14.63 -3.08
CA CYS A 73 7.84 15.49 -4.26
C CYS A 73 7.03 16.76 -3.96
N ASN A 74 6.03 16.66 -3.08
CA ASN A 74 5.17 17.78 -2.69
C ASN A 74 5.72 18.59 -1.48
N GLY A 75 6.92 18.28 -0.99
CA GLY A 75 7.54 18.96 0.15
C GLY A 75 6.83 18.77 1.49
N ARG A 76 5.98 17.74 1.61
CA ARG A 76 5.25 17.38 2.84
C ARG A 76 6.09 16.56 3.83
N LEU A 77 7.15 15.89 3.36
CA LEU A 77 8.08 15.14 4.21
C LEU A 77 9.29 15.95 4.69
N SER A 78 9.46 17.18 4.20
CA SER A 78 10.65 18.01 4.43
C SER A 78 10.44 19.16 5.44
N ARG A 79 9.38 19.11 6.24
CA ARG A 79 9.08 20.14 7.27
C ARG A 79 9.20 19.58 8.67
#